data_AF-A0A9P7GK13-F1
#
_entry.id   AF-A0A9P7GK13-F1
#
_cell.length_a   1.000
_cell.length_b   1.000
_cell.length_c   1.000
_cell.angle_alpha   90.00
_cell.angle_beta   90.00
_cell.angle_gamma   90.00
#
_symmetry.space_group_name_H-M   'P 1'
#
loop_
_entity.id
_entity.type
_entity.pdbx_description
1 polymer ?
#
loop_
_entity_poly.entity_id
_entity_poly.type
_entity_poly.pdbx_seq_one_letter_code
_entity_poly.pdbx_strand_id
1 'polypeptide(L)'
;MYLVRPSAIEIDAWASLMESEDKDAAMKWSWDQFYPAMKKSETFTPPRDDVAQIGNISWSAATHGTSGPMQASYPAFMLAQVGGWAPSLEAMGLPPLKEPNGGRTLGSLVGPSWINPSNWTRSYSKAAYLDPAISRPNLHVLVNAMATRLIFADGPGNLNATGVEFAGSADAPRKTVNVKTEVILAGGVVGSPQLLMLSGVGPKDVLEAAGVAVKVELPGVGQHVQDHLTAPVVWTSTRETAGDIQQSGSDFSKTPEFLSFVNSATAFTNITRLFGTDGAAGFQKFIADGRDESARTLVPSQYPEVVEGYKAIYDTIANKILTSEVAVIELLLATNTPGQIGVQAALQHPLRYVTSIFLTLGI
;
A
#
# COMPACT_ATOMS: atom_id res chain seq x y z
N MET A 1 -7.77 -6.46 -0.72
CA MET A 1 -7.31 -7.66 -1.47
C MET A 1 -7.27 -7.40 -2.97
N TYR A 2 -8.02 -6.41 -3.45
CA TYR A 2 -7.95 -5.97 -4.83
C TYR A 2 -6.51 -5.58 -5.20
N LEU A 3 -6.15 -5.90 -6.44
CA LEU A 3 -4.86 -5.66 -7.04
C LEU A 3 -4.99 -4.46 -7.98
N VAL A 4 -4.40 -3.34 -7.58
CA VAL A 4 -4.16 -2.17 -8.43
C VAL A 4 -2.67 -1.83 -8.33
N ARG A 5 -2.05 -1.48 -9.46
CA ARG A 5 -0.68 -0.96 -9.50
C ARG A 5 -0.65 0.55 -9.58
N PRO A 6 0.42 1.18 -9.06
CA PRO A 6 0.62 2.62 -9.19
C PRO A 6 0.79 3.03 -10.65
N SER A 7 0.64 4.32 -10.91
CA SER A 7 1.02 4.93 -12.18
C SER A 7 2.55 4.90 -12.37
N ALA A 8 2.98 4.83 -13.63
CA ALA A 8 4.38 5.04 -14.01
C ALA A 8 4.94 6.37 -13.48
N ILE A 9 4.12 7.42 -13.51
CA ILE A 9 4.52 8.77 -13.07
C ILE A 9 4.85 8.78 -11.57
N GLU A 10 4.11 8.02 -10.75
CA GLU A 10 4.34 7.91 -9.30
C GLU A 10 5.65 7.17 -9.02
N ILE A 11 5.90 6.05 -9.70
CA ILE A 11 7.15 5.28 -9.55
C ILE A 11 8.35 6.11 -10.02
N ASP A 12 8.25 6.75 -11.18
CA ASP A 12 9.32 7.60 -11.69
C ASP A 12 9.53 8.85 -10.82
N ALA A 13 8.55 9.27 -10.02
CA ALA A 13 8.74 10.32 -9.02
C ALA A 13 9.66 9.88 -7.89
N TRP A 14 9.64 8.60 -7.49
CA TRP A 14 10.60 8.07 -6.52
C TRP A 14 12.02 8.10 -7.08
N ALA A 15 12.20 7.66 -8.31
CA ALA A 15 13.49 7.71 -9.00
C ALA A 15 14.04 9.14 -9.04
N SER A 16 13.19 10.13 -9.43
CA SER A 16 13.60 11.54 -9.46
C SER A 16 14.04 12.09 -8.10
N LEU A 17 13.44 11.64 -7.00
CA LEU A 17 13.83 12.08 -5.65
C LEU A 17 15.20 11.54 -5.20
N MET A 18 15.66 10.42 -5.75
CA MET A 18 16.93 9.78 -5.40
C MET A 18 18.08 10.15 -6.36
N GLU A 19 17.77 10.67 -7.55
CA GLU A 19 18.73 10.80 -8.66
C GLU A 19 19.93 11.70 -8.32
N SER A 20 19.75 12.72 -7.49
CA SER A 20 20.84 13.61 -7.07
C SER A 20 21.86 12.93 -6.14
N GLU A 21 21.47 11.87 -5.44
CA GLU A 21 22.31 11.16 -4.48
C GLU A 21 22.91 9.89 -5.07
N ASP A 22 22.08 9.07 -5.74
CA ASP A 22 22.50 7.80 -6.33
C ASP A 22 21.69 7.49 -7.60
N LYS A 23 22.31 7.75 -8.75
CA LYS A 23 21.71 7.51 -10.07
C LYS A 23 21.45 6.03 -10.35
N ASP A 24 22.33 5.15 -9.89
CA ASP A 24 22.20 3.70 -10.13
C ASP A 24 21.06 3.12 -9.27
N ALA A 25 20.90 3.62 -8.05
CA ALA A 25 19.73 3.31 -7.23
C ALA A 25 18.45 3.87 -7.84
N ALA A 26 18.43 5.15 -8.23
CA ALA A 26 17.28 5.79 -8.86
C ALA A 26 16.78 5.03 -10.09
N MET A 27 17.69 4.58 -10.97
CA MET A 27 17.36 3.80 -12.16
C MET A 27 16.60 2.51 -11.81
N LYS A 28 16.99 1.81 -10.74
CA LYS A 28 16.34 0.55 -10.30
C LYS A 28 14.90 0.77 -9.80
N TRP A 29 14.58 2.00 -9.40
CA TRP A 29 13.25 2.41 -8.95
C TRP A 29 12.45 3.18 -10.01
N SER A 30 12.92 3.21 -11.27
CA SER A 30 12.11 3.68 -12.40
C SER A 30 11.04 2.66 -12.78
N TRP A 31 9.97 3.14 -13.43
CA TRP A 31 8.87 2.29 -13.88
C TRP A 31 9.37 1.13 -14.76
N ASP A 32 10.30 1.40 -15.67
CA ASP A 32 10.85 0.41 -16.60
C ASP A 32 11.56 -0.75 -15.90
N GLN A 33 12.14 -0.53 -14.72
CA GLN A 33 12.78 -1.58 -13.92
C GLN A 33 11.82 -2.20 -12.91
N PHE A 34 10.94 -1.38 -12.31
CA PHE A 34 10.03 -1.82 -11.27
C PHE A 34 8.85 -2.65 -11.81
N TYR A 35 8.31 -2.28 -12.98
CA TYR A 35 7.17 -2.95 -13.60
C TYR A 35 7.43 -4.43 -13.95
N PRO A 36 8.57 -4.80 -14.57
CA PRO A 36 8.94 -6.20 -14.73
C PRO A 36 9.04 -6.97 -13.41
N ALA A 37 9.53 -6.35 -12.33
CA ALA A 37 9.60 -6.96 -11.01
C ALA A 37 8.20 -7.19 -10.41
N MET A 38 7.28 -6.24 -10.57
CA MET A 38 5.87 -6.40 -10.20
C MET A 38 5.23 -7.59 -10.95
N LYS A 39 5.43 -7.69 -12.27
CA LYS A 39 4.95 -8.83 -13.06
C LYS A 39 5.61 -10.14 -12.63
N LYS A 40 6.91 -10.15 -12.29
CA LYS A 40 7.60 -11.36 -11.81
C LYS A 40 7.00 -11.91 -10.50
N SER A 41 6.36 -11.08 -9.69
CA SER A 41 5.79 -11.51 -8.41
C SER A 41 4.50 -12.32 -8.55
N GLU A 42 3.77 -12.20 -9.66
CA GLU A 42 2.42 -12.74 -9.79
C GLU A 42 2.26 -13.80 -10.89
N THR A 43 1.25 -14.65 -10.70
CA THR A 43 0.61 -15.47 -11.74
C THR A 43 -0.85 -15.04 -11.83
N PHE A 44 -1.23 -14.48 -12.96
CA PHE A 44 -2.59 -14.04 -13.23
C PHE A 44 -3.47 -15.15 -13.83
N THR A 45 -4.69 -15.25 -13.34
CA THR A 45 -5.76 -16.09 -13.89
C THR A 45 -6.95 -15.20 -14.28
N PRO A 46 -7.43 -15.26 -15.54
CA PRO A 46 -8.55 -14.44 -16.01
C PRO A 46 -9.85 -14.79 -15.26
N PRO A 47 -10.84 -13.87 -15.26
CA PRO A 47 -12.14 -14.15 -14.66
C PRO A 47 -12.85 -15.28 -15.40
N ARG A 48 -13.72 -16.01 -14.69
CA ARG A 48 -14.69 -16.90 -15.35
C ARG A 48 -15.65 -16.07 -16.20
N ASP A 49 -16.19 -16.65 -17.27
CA ASP A 49 -17.07 -15.94 -18.21
C ASP A 49 -18.32 -15.38 -17.53
N ASP A 50 -18.93 -16.13 -16.60
CA ASP A 50 -20.09 -15.68 -15.83
C ASP A 50 -19.77 -14.49 -14.93
N VAL A 51 -18.65 -14.54 -14.22
CA VAL A 51 -18.14 -13.45 -13.37
C VAL A 51 -17.81 -12.21 -14.22
N ALA A 52 -17.16 -12.40 -15.37
CA ALA A 52 -16.81 -11.33 -16.28
C ALA A 52 -18.06 -10.63 -16.83
N GLN A 53 -19.08 -11.41 -17.21
CA GLN A 53 -20.35 -10.89 -17.72
C GLN A 53 -21.13 -10.13 -16.63
N ILE A 54 -21.27 -10.70 -15.43
CA ILE A 54 -22.01 -10.07 -14.32
C ILE A 54 -21.32 -8.78 -13.86
N GLY A 55 -19.99 -8.81 -13.74
CA GLY A 55 -19.19 -7.68 -13.26
C GLY A 55 -18.85 -6.64 -14.33
N ASN A 56 -19.25 -6.86 -15.59
CA ASN A 56 -18.82 -6.06 -16.74
C ASN A 56 -17.30 -5.84 -16.78
N ILE A 57 -16.54 -6.93 -16.59
CA ILE A 57 -15.10 -6.90 -16.35
C ILE A 57 -14.34 -6.85 -17.66
N SER A 58 -13.55 -5.78 -17.86
CA SER A 58 -12.51 -5.72 -18.88
C SER A 58 -11.15 -6.06 -18.27
N TRP A 59 -10.37 -6.93 -18.92
CA TRP A 59 -9.05 -7.36 -18.44
C TRP A 59 -8.06 -7.51 -19.60
N SER A 60 -6.76 -7.40 -19.30
CA SER A 60 -5.67 -7.53 -20.29
C SER A 60 -4.52 -8.37 -19.74
N ALA A 61 -4.27 -9.53 -20.36
CA ALA A 61 -3.13 -10.39 -20.01
C ALA A 61 -1.76 -9.69 -20.16
N ALA A 62 -1.64 -8.72 -21.07
CA ALA A 62 -0.38 -8.02 -21.34
C ALA A 62 0.16 -7.28 -20.10
N THR A 63 -0.76 -6.86 -19.23
CA THR A 63 -0.42 -6.15 -18.00
C THR A 63 -0.01 -7.06 -16.86
N HIS A 64 -0.03 -8.38 -17.02
CA HIS A 64 0.12 -9.32 -15.91
C HIS A 64 1.31 -10.28 -16.01
N GLY A 65 1.79 -10.72 -14.86
CA GLY A 65 2.71 -11.84 -14.70
C GLY A 65 2.02 -13.18 -14.83
N THR A 66 2.77 -14.22 -15.20
CA THR A 66 2.23 -15.56 -15.46
C THR A 66 2.98 -16.69 -14.76
N SER A 67 4.01 -16.36 -13.97
CA SER A 67 4.92 -17.36 -13.38
C SER A 67 5.38 -17.04 -11.96
N GLY A 68 4.94 -15.91 -11.40
CA GLY A 68 5.25 -15.53 -10.04
C GLY A 68 4.42 -16.33 -9.02
N PRO A 69 4.88 -16.45 -7.76
CA PRO A 69 4.23 -17.30 -6.78
C PRO A 69 2.89 -16.75 -6.26
N MET A 70 2.68 -15.43 -6.30
CA MET A 70 1.42 -14.82 -5.86
C MET A 70 0.32 -15.04 -6.89
N GLN A 71 -0.83 -15.58 -6.48
CA GLN A 71 -1.97 -15.79 -7.37
C GLN A 71 -2.84 -14.53 -7.43
N ALA A 72 -2.99 -13.98 -8.63
CA ALA A 72 -3.90 -12.88 -8.92
C ALA A 72 -5.06 -13.41 -9.77
N SER A 73 -6.28 -13.35 -9.25
CA SER A 73 -7.47 -13.83 -9.96
C SER A 73 -8.71 -13.06 -9.54
N TYR A 74 -9.85 -13.36 -10.16
CA TYR A 74 -11.13 -12.80 -9.77
C TYR A 74 -11.87 -13.73 -8.81
N PRO A 75 -12.77 -13.19 -7.96
CA PRO A 75 -13.61 -14.03 -7.13
C PRO A 75 -14.47 -14.96 -8.00
N ALA A 76 -14.86 -16.11 -7.45
CA ALA A 76 -15.73 -17.06 -8.14
C ALA A 76 -17.19 -16.61 -8.22
N PHE A 77 -17.54 -15.60 -7.43
CA PHE A 77 -18.87 -15.02 -7.33
C PHE A 77 -18.80 -13.52 -7.59
N MET A 78 -19.85 -12.96 -8.20
CA MET A 78 -19.97 -11.54 -8.50
C MET A 78 -21.41 -11.06 -8.28
N LEU A 79 -21.54 -9.86 -7.75
CA LEU A 79 -22.83 -9.18 -7.60
C LEU A 79 -23.16 -8.35 -8.83
N ALA A 80 -24.42 -8.35 -9.26
CA ALA A 80 -24.88 -7.55 -10.41
C ALA A 80 -24.65 -6.04 -10.21
N GLN A 81 -24.65 -5.57 -8.96
CA GLN A 81 -24.33 -4.19 -8.60
C GLN A 81 -22.91 -3.79 -9.06
N VAL A 82 -21.96 -4.73 -9.08
CA VAL A 82 -20.61 -4.48 -9.57
C VAL A 82 -20.61 -4.20 -11.08
N GLY A 83 -21.44 -4.91 -11.85
CA GLY A 83 -21.58 -4.65 -13.30
C GLY A 83 -22.12 -3.27 -13.64
N GLY A 84 -22.84 -2.63 -12.71
CA GLY A 84 -23.29 -1.24 -12.83
C GLY A 84 -22.20 -0.19 -12.63
N TRP A 85 -21.03 -0.57 -12.11
CA TRP A 85 -19.96 0.37 -11.74
C TRP A 85 -19.38 1.12 -12.93
N ALA A 86 -18.84 0.39 -13.91
CA ALA A 86 -18.20 1.00 -15.09
C ALA A 86 -19.18 1.87 -15.91
N PRO A 87 -20.42 1.43 -16.24
CA PRO A 87 -21.38 2.27 -16.95
C PRO A 87 -21.78 3.54 -16.18
N SER A 88 -21.92 3.45 -14.85
CA SER A 88 -22.28 4.62 -14.02
C SER A 88 -21.19 5.68 -14.07
N LEU A 89 -19.92 5.26 -13.99
CA LEU A 89 -18.78 6.18 -14.05
C LEU A 89 -18.51 6.70 -15.45
N GLU A 90 -18.73 5.89 -16.48
CA GLU A 90 -18.65 6.33 -17.88
C GLU A 90 -19.69 7.43 -18.17
N ALA A 91 -20.92 7.30 -17.65
CA ALA A 91 -21.93 8.35 -17.73
C ALA A 91 -21.52 9.65 -17.02
N MET A 92 -20.59 9.57 -16.06
CA MET A 92 -19.97 10.71 -15.38
C MET A 92 -18.67 11.19 -16.04
N GLY A 93 -18.31 10.63 -17.21
CA GLY A 93 -17.10 11.00 -17.95
C GLY A 93 -15.80 10.34 -17.47
N LEU A 94 -15.90 9.26 -16.69
CA LEU A 94 -14.78 8.46 -16.20
C LEU A 94 -14.84 7.02 -16.79
N PRO A 95 -14.39 6.84 -18.05
CA PRO A 95 -14.51 5.57 -18.76
C PRO A 95 -13.65 4.46 -18.12
N PRO A 96 -13.96 3.19 -18.42
CA PRO A 96 -13.16 2.06 -17.97
C PRO A 96 -11.74 2.07 -18.55
N LEU A 97 -10.77 1.62 -17.76
CA LEU A 97 -9.39 1.45 -18.18
C LEU A 97 -9.27 0.34 -19.23
N LYS A 98 -8.54 0.62 -20.31
CA LYS A 98 -8.24 -0.38 -21.36
C LYS A 98 -7.15 -1.37 -20.91
N GLU A 99 -6.15 -0.87 -20.20
CA GLU A 99 -4.99 -1.63 -19.72
C GLU A 99 -4.83 -1.42 -18.21
N PRO A 100 -5.73 -2.00 -17.39
CA PRO A 100 -5.61 -1.89 -15.94
C PRO A 100 -4.25 -2.46 -15.50
N ASN A 101 -3.59 -1.82 -14.54
CA ASN A 101 -2.26 -2.20 -14.03
C ASN A 101 -1.07 -2.01 -15.00
N GLY A 102 -1.26 -1.31 -16.12
CA GLY A 102 -0.21 -0.99 -17.10
C GLY A 102 0.52 0.34 -16.88
N GLY A 103 0.33 1.02 -15.73
CA GLY A 103 1.01 2.28 -15.40
C GLY A 103 0.18 3.55 -15.68
N ARG A 104 -1.04 3.40 -16.20
CA ARG A 104 -2.06 4.46 -16.25
C ARG A 104 -3.25 4.05 -15.40
N THR A 105 -3.64 4.93 -14.48
CA THR A 105 -4.65 4.63 -13.46
C THR A 105 -5.95 5.42 -13.64
N LEU A 106 -5.96 6.54 -14.37
CA LEU A 106 -7.14 7.39 -14.55
C LEU A 106 -8.30 6.70 -15.29
N GLY A 107 -9.34 6.30 -14.55
CA GLY A 107 -10.49 5.58 -15.09
C GLY A 107 -11.12 4.63 -14.08
N SER A 108 -12.13 3.89 -14.51
CA SER A 108 -12.75 2.82 -13.69
C SER A 108 -12.17 1.44 -14.01
N LEU A 109 -12.16 0.55 -13.03
CA LEU A 109 -11.87 -0.86 -13.24
C LEU A 109 -12.63 -1.74 -12.25
N VAL A 110 -12.89 -2.98 -12.66
CA VAL A 110 -13.13 -4.08 -11.72
C VAL A 110 -11.85 -4.89 -11.71
N GLY A 111 -11.03 -4.70 -10.69
CA GLY A 111 -9.69 -5.29 -10.62
C GLY A 111 -9.69 -6.75 -10.16
N PRO A 112 -8.65 -7.52 -10.51
CA PRO A 112 -8.40 -8.81 -9.88
C PRO A 112 -8.04 -8.61 -8.39
N SER A 113 -7.92 -9.71 -7.68
CA SER A 113 -7.56 -9.76 -6.26
C SER A 113 -6.53 -10.86 -6.01
N TRP A 114 -5.85 -10.78 -4.87
CA TRP A 114 -4.93 -11.82 -4.43
C TRP A 114 -5.67 -13.07 -3.94
N ILE A 115 -6.20 -13.86 -4.87
CA ILE A 115 -7.02 -15.04 -4.65
C ILE A 115 -6.38 -16.22 -5.40
N ASN A 116 -6.25 -17.36 -4.73
CA ASN A 116 -5.85 -18.60 -5.37
C ASN A 116 -7.06 -19.21 -6.10
N PRO A 117 -7.06 -19.28 -7.44
CA PRO A 117 -8.22 -19.73 -8.20
C PRO A 117 -8.53 -21.23 -8.05
N SER A 118 -7.59 -22.03 -7.50
CA SER A 118 -7.80 -23.46 -7.31
C SER A 118 -8.69 -23.81 -6.11
N ASN A 119 -8.78 -22.90 -5.13
CA ASN A 119 -9.49 -23.17 -3.88
C ASN A 119 -10.18 -21.92 -3.29
N TRP A 120 -10.13 -20.79 -3.99
CA TRP A 120 -10.77 -19.52 -3.64
C TRP A 120 -10.31 -18.89 -2.33
N THR A 121 -9.19 -19.35 -1.78
CA THR A 121 -8.58 -18.76 -0.58
C THR A 121 -7.68 -17.58 -0.94
N ARG A 122 -7.39 -16.73 0.04
CA ARG A 122 -6.44 -15.62 -0.10
C ARG A 122 -5.07 -16.15 -0.55
N SER A 123 -4.49 -15.52 -1.56
CA SER A 123 -3.06 -15.59 -1.86
C SER A 123 -2.32 -14.52 -1.05
N TYR A 124 -1.30 -14.92 -0.29
CA TYR A 124 -0.54 -14.02 0.58
C TYR A 124 0.90 -14.51 0.74
N SER A 125 1.79 -13.63 1.21
CA SER A 125 3.25 -13.83 1.14
C SER A 125 3.73 -15.14 1.77
N LYS A 126 3.15 -15.60 2.89
CA LYS A 126 3.51 -16.89 3.49
C LYS A 126 3.15 -18.05 2.57
N ALA A 127 1.89 -18.13 2.13
CA ALA A 127 1.45 -19.22 1.25
C ALA A 127 2.21 -19.24 -0.08
N ALA A 128 2.53 -18.07 -0.62
CA ALA A 128 3.20 -17.93 -1.92
C ALA A 128 4.73 -18.16 -1.84
N TYR A 129 5.42 -17.56 -0.87
CA TYR A 129 6.89 -17.55 -0.82
C TYR A 129 7.49 -18.44 0.26
N LEU A 130 6.80 -18.60 1.41
CA LEU A 130 7.36 -19.32 2.54
C LEU A 130 7.02 -20.81 2.52
N ASP A 131 5.74 -21.15 2.39
CA ASP A 131 5.27 -22.55 2.47
C ASP A 131 5.98 -23.45 1.43
N PRO A 132 6.24 -23.02 0.17
CA PRO A 132 7.02 -23.83 -0.79
C PRO A 132 8.52 -23.91 -0.49
N ALA A 133 9.04 -23.03 0.35
CA ALA A 133 10.47 -22.92 0.66
C ALA A 133 10.84 -23.47 2.05
N ILE A 134 9.86 -23.79 2.90
CA ILE A 134 10.06 -24.12 4.32
C ILE A 134 10.93 -25.37 4.54
N SER A 135 10.98 -26.28 3.57
CA SER A 135 11.79 -27.51 3.64
C SER A 135 13.28 -27.28 3.32
N ARG A 136 13.67 -26.08 2.88
CA ARG A 136 15.06 -25.78 2.53
C ARG A 136 15.93 -25.81 3.80
N PRO A 137 17.04 -26.58 3.83
CA PRO A 137 17.84 -26.77 5.04
C PRO A 137 18.56 -25.48 5.50
N ASN A 138 18.67 -24.49 4.63
CA ASN A 138 19.27 -23.18 4.92
C ASN A 138 18.24 -22.09 5.26
N LEU A 139 16.96 -22.42 5.38
CA LEU A 139 15.91 -21.49 5.80
C LEU A 139 15.40 -21.87 7.18
N HIS A 140 15.54 -20.95 8.13
CA HIS A 140 15.01 -21.11 9.49
C HIS A 140 13.98 -20.04 9.75
N VAL A 141 12.78 -20.45 10.19
CA VAL A 141 11.72 -19.53 10.59
C VAL A 141 11.46 -19.70 12.07
N LEU A 142 11.68 -18.62 12.82
CA LEU A 142 11.36 -18.56 14.22
C LEU A 142 10.09 -17.72 14.41
N VAL A 143 9.00 -18.37 14.79
CA VAL A 143 7.73 -17.72 15.14
C VAL A 143 7.71 -17.38 16.63
N ASN A 144 6.79 -16.47 17.03
CA ASN A 144 6.66 -16.01 18.41
C ASN A 144 7.99 -15.49 18.99
N ALA A 145 8.75 -14.75 18.16
CA ALA A 145 10.03 -14.16 18.50
C ALA A 145 10.07 -12.73 17.97
N MET A 146 9.79 -11.77 18.83
CA MET A 146 9.85 -10.35 18.49
C MET A 146 11.31 -9.89 18.53
N ALA A 147 11.81 -9.33 17.42
CA ALA A 147 13.10 -8.65 17.42
C ALA A 147 13.02 -7.39 18.28
N THR A 148 13.92 -7.26 19.26
CA THR A 148 13.89 -6.16 20.24
C THR A 148 15.01 -5.16 20.03
N ARG A 149 16.14 -5.58 19.42
CA ARG A 149 17.32 -4.73 19.24
C ARG A 149 18.32 -5.32 18.24
N LEU A 150 18.98 -4.47 17.47
CA LEU A 150 20.17 -4.81 16.69
C LEU A 150 21.42 -4.71 17.56
N ILE A 151 22.30 -5.69 17.41
CA ILE A 151 23.60 -5.73 18.09
C ILE A 151 24.65 -5.34 17.06
N PHE A 152 25.52 -4.42 17.44
CA PHE A 152 26.57 -3.89 16.58
C PHE A 152 27.94 -4.23 17.14
N ALA A 153 28.94 -4.41 16.27
CA ALA A 153 30.33 -4.55 16.68
C ALA A 153 30.84 -3.26 17.36
N ASP A 154 31.70 -3.43 18.36
CA ASP A 154 32.46 -2.33 18.94
C ASP A 154 33.65 -1.98 18.03
N GLY A 155 33.94 -0.69 17.87
CA GLY A 155 35.12 -0.22 17.15
C GLY A 155 34.90 1.07 16.37
N PRO A 156 36.00 1.69 15.89
CA PRO A 156 35.91 2.87 15.02
C PRO A 156 35.42 2.48 13.62
N GLY A 157 34.62 3.35 13.00
CA GLY A 157 34.14 3.19 11.63
C GLY A 157 32.63 3.03 11.53
N ASN A 158 32.18 2.40 10.44
CA ASN A 158 30.76 2.22 10.16
C ASN A 158 30.12 1.22 11.12
N LEU A 159 28.87 1.46 11.47
CA LEU A 159 28.09 0.61 12.36
C LEU A 159 27.82 -0.74 11.69
N ASN A 160 28.42 -1.83 12.19
CA ASN A 160 28.29 -3.17 11.62
C ASN A 160 27.39 -4.06 12.48
N ALA A 161 26.26 -4.51 11.95
CA ALA A 161 25.31 -5.36 12.66
C ALA A 161 25.84 -6.80 12.77
N THR A 162 26.07 -7.28 13.98
CA THR A 162 26.62 -8.61 14.27
C THR A 162 25.60 -9.57 14.87
N GLY A 163 24.41 -9.08 15.24
CA GLY A 163 23.35 -9.92 15.73
C GLY A 163 22.01 -9.21 15.89
N VAL A 164 20.98 -10.01 16.14
CA VAL A 164 19.64 -9.54 16.45
C VAL A 164 19.22 -10.15 17.79
N GLU A 165 18.84 -9.29 18.73
CA GLU A 165 18.21 -9.69 19.98
C GLU A 165 16.70 -9.89 19.74
N PHE A 166 16.15 -10.94 20.34
CA PHE A 166 14.72 -11.22 20.28
C PHE A 166 14.20 -11.82 21.60
N ALA A 167 12.89 -11.71 21.81
CA ALA A 167 12.18 -12.30 22.95
C ALA A 167 10.80 -12.82 22.55
N GLY A 168 10.27 -13.81 23.29
CA GLY A 168 8.95 -14.37 23.03
C GLY A 168 7.78 -13.57 23.62
N SER A 169 8.08 -12.74 24.62
CA SER A 169 7.16 -11.80 25.28
C SER A 169 7.98 -10.72 25.99
N ALA A 170 7.33 -9.72 26.57
CA ALA A 170 8.00 -8.65 27.31
C ALA A 170 8.83 -9.17 28.50
N ASP A 171 8.33 -10.20 29.20
CA ASP A 171 8.97 -10.78 30.39
C ASP A 171 9.85 -12.00 30.08
N ALA A 172 9.89 -12.45 28.83
CA ALA A 172 10.68 -13.60 28.43
C ALA A 172 12.19 -13.26 28.43
N PRO A 173 13.07 -14.24 28.73
CA PRO A 173 14.50 -14.06 28.56
C PRO A 173 14.84 -13.67 27.12
N ARG A 174 15.66 -12.62 26.98
CA ARG A 174 16.17 -12.16 25.70
C ARG A 174 17.23 -13.15 25.18
N LYS A 175 17.20 -13.41 23.88
CA LYS A 175 18.14 -14.28 23.17
C LYS A 175 18.72 -13.53 21.99
N THR A 176 19.88 -13.98 21.52
CA THR A 176 20.59 -13.38 20.39
C THR A 176 20.80 -14.41 19.29
N VAL A 177 20.55 -14.01 18.05
CA VAL A 177 21.07 -14.70 16.86
C VAL A 177 22.21 -13.89 16.25
N ASN A 178 23.34 -14.53 15.98
CA ASN A 178 24.50 -13.88 15.38
C ASN A 178 24.36 -13.84 13.85
N VAL A 179 24.86 -12.77 13.25
CA VAL A 179 24.74 -12.46 11.83
C VAL A 179 26.13 -12.36 11.22
N LYS A 180 26.32 -13.00 10.05
CA LYS A 180 27.60 -13.03 9.34
C LYS A 180 27.69 -12.06 8.16
N THR A 181 26.56 -11.65 7.62
CA THR A 181 26.49 -10.89 6.36
C THR A 181 25.63 -9.65 6.57
N GLU A 182 24.31 -9.81 6.65
CA GLU A 182 23.39 -8.68 6.68
C GLU A 182 22.18 -8.96 7.59
N VAL A 183 21.60 -7.88 8.12
CA VAL A 183 20.27 -7.87 8.73
C VAL A 183 19.34 -7.11 7.80
N ILE A 184 18.27 -7.76 7.35
CA ILE A 184 17.22 -7.14 6.53
C ILE A 184 16.03 -6.82 7.43
N LEU A 185 15.65 -5.54 7.53
CA LEU A 185 14.50 -5.11 8.29
C LEU A 185 13.23 -5.17 7.45
N ALA A 186 12.32 -6.08 7.81
CA ALA A 186 11.01 -6.25 7.18
C ALA A 186 9.86 -6.15 8.20
N GLY A 187 10.01 -5.30 9.23
CA GLY A 187 9.02 -5.08 10.29
C GLY A 187 7.85 -4.17 9.90
N GLY A 188 7.74 -3.81 8.61
CA GLY A 188 6.74 -2.87 8.10
C GLY A 188 7.04 -1.40 8.47
N VAL A 189 6.14 -0.50 8.04
CA VAL A 189 6.28 0.95 8.20
C VAL A 189 6.36 1.41 9.66
N VAL A 190 5.88 0.60 10.61
CA VAL A 190 5.93 0.88 12.05
C VAL A 190 7.09 0.14 12.73
N GLY A 191 7.21 -1.18 12.52
CA GLY A 191 8.17 -2.00 13.25
C GLY A 191 9.63 -1.78 12.86
N SER A 192 9.91 -1.52 11.58
CA SER A 192 11.28 -1.26 11.11
C SER A 192 11.89 0.01 11.72
N PRO A 193 11.26 1.20 11.65
CA PRO A 193 11.81 2.39 12.29
C PRO A 193 11.84 2.28 13.82
N GLN A 194 10.87 1.61 14.44
CA GLN A 194 10.91 1.34 15.88
C GLN A 194 12.14 0.52 16.27
N LEU A 195 12.43 -0.57 15.55
CA LEU A 195 13.59 -1.41 15.85
C LEU A 195 14.92 -0.66 15.64
N LEU A 196 15.01 0.18 14.60
CA LEU A 196 16.16 1.06 14.41
C LEU A 196 16.36 1.98 15.60
N MET A 197 15.30 2.66 16.05
CA MET A 197 15.36 3.56 17.20
C MET A 197 15.73 2.82 18.49
N LEU A 198 15.11 1.67 18.78
CA LEU A 198 15.47 0.82 19.93
C LEU A 198 16.94 0.34 19.89
N SER A 199 17.56 0.38 18.71
CA SER A 199 18.95 0.00 18.49
C SER A 199 19.93 1.18 18.51
N GLY A 200 19.45 2.40 18.75
CA GLY A 200 20.24 3.62 18.77
C GLY A 200 20.47 4.26 17.40
N VAL A 201 19.65 3.93 16.40
CA VAL A 201 19.69 4.54 15.06
C VAL A 201 18.41 5.34 14.82
N GLY A 202 18.49 6.66 14.83
CA GLY A 202 17.33 7.53 14.70
C GLY A 202 17.59 8.99 15.12
N PRO A 203 16.52 9.81 15.29
CA PRO A 203 16.64 11.19 15.75
C PRO A 203 17.23 11.23 17.17
N LYS A 204 18.32 11.99 17.36
CA LYS A 204 19.06 12.00 18.62
C LYS A 204 18.21 12.43 19.80
N ASP A 205 17.40 13.47 19.64
CA ASP A 205 16.49 13.98 20.66
C ASP A 205 15.45 12.93 21.11
N VAL A 206 14.87 12.18 20.17
CA VAL A 206 13.94 11.09 20.45
C VAL A 206 14.64 9.96 21.19
N LEU A 207 15.85 9.58 20.75
CA LEU A 207 16.64 8.53 21.40
C LEU A 207 17.04 8.91 22.83
N GLU A 208 17.55 10.12 23.04
CA GLU A 208 17.95 10.63 24.35
C GLU A 208 16.76 10.74 25.30
N ALA A 209 15.62 11.25 24.83
CA ALA A 209 14.39 11.32 25.63
C ALA A 209 13.86 9.93 26.03
N ALA A 210 14.09 8.90 25.21
CA ALA A 210 13.75 7.52 25.50
C ALA A 210 14.81 6.77 26.32
N GLY A 211 15.93 7.41 26.67
CA GLY A 211 17.05 6.77 27.39
C GLY A 211 17.83 5.74 26.56
N VAL A 212 17.78 5.85 25.22
CA VAL A 212 18.52 4.99 24.30
C VAL A 212 19.83 5.65 23.90
N ALA A 213 20.94 4.93 24.04
CA ALA A 213 22.25 5.43 23.60
C ALA A 213 22.28 5.64 22.08
N VAL A 214 22.64 6.85 21.66
CA VAL A 214 22.71 7.25 20.25
C VAL A 214 23.95 6.63 19.63
N LYS A 215 23.76 5.75 18.63
CA LYS A 215 24.84 5.14 17.85
C LYS A 215 25.02 5.83 16.51
N VAL A 216 23.91 6.11 15.85
CA VAL A 216 23.87 6.88 14.60
C VAL A 216 22.70 7.85 14.71
N GLU A 217 22.99 9.13 14.61
CA GLU A 217 21.98 10.15 14.43
C GLU A 217 21.49 10.07 12.98
N LEU A 218 20.27 9.56 12.81
CA LEU A 218 19.61 9.45 11.51
C LEU A 218 18.20 10.03 11.61
N PRO A 219 18.05 11.35 11.47
CA PRO A 219 16.81 12.05 11.80
C PRO A 219 15.57 11.65 10.98
N GLY A 220 15.75 11.05 9.80
CA GLY A 220 14.65 10.57 8.97
C GLY A 220 13.94 9.33 9.50
N VAL A 221 14.53 8.57 10.43
CA VAL A 221 13.91 7.34 10.95
C VAL A 221 12.60 7.65 11.68
N GLY A 222 11.51 7.05 11.20
CA GLY A 222 10.16 7.23 11.75
C GLY A 222 9.45 8.51 11.29
N GLN A 223 10.06 9.30 10.41
CA GLN A 223 9.47 10.51 9.84
C GLN A 223 8.72 10.20 8.52
N HIS A 224 8.01 11.20 8.01
CA HIS A 224 7.33 11.21 6.70
C HIS A 224 6.32 10.07 6.44
N VAL A 225 5.71 9.50 7.49
CA VAL A 225 4.63 8.51 7.35
C VAL A 225 3.45 9.11 6.59
N GLN A 226 3.05 8.45 5.51
CA GLN A 226 1.89 8.78 4.68
C GLN A 226 0.95 7.58 4.64
N ASP A 227 -0.35 7.85 4.70
CA ASP A 227 -1.40 6.84 4.59
C ASP A 227 -2.67 7.47 4.00
N HIS A 228 -3.47 6.70 3.28
CA HIS A 228 -4.65 7.23 2.62
C HIS A 228 -5.75 7.58 3.62
N LEU A 229 -6.37 8.75 3.41
CA LEU A 229 -7.57 9.15 4.14
C LEU A 229 -8.80 8.77 3.34
N THR A 230 -9.80 8.19 4.01
CA THR A 230 -10.99 7.70 3.30
C THR A 230 -12.28 8.20 3.95
N ALA A 231 -13.27 8.51 3.11
CA ALA A 231 -14.60 8.93 3.54
C ALA A 231 -15.66 8.19 2.69
N PRO A 232 -16.56 7.41 3.30
CA PRO A 232 -17.64 6.75 2.58
C PRO A 232 -18.88 7.65 2.45
N VAL A 233 -19.53 7.58 1.31
CA VAL A 233 -20.94 7.95 1.16
C VAL A 233 -21.73 6.65 1.07
N VAL A 234 -22.82 6.53 1.84
CA VAL A 234 -23.59 5.30 1.99
C VAL A 234 -25.05 5.57 1.71
N TRP A 235 -25.68 4.65 0.99
CA TRP A 235 -27.10 4.67 0.65
C TRP A 235 -27.76 3.35 1.05
N THR A 236 -29.06 3.40 1.31
CA THR A 236 -29.88 2.20 1.45
C THR A 236 -30.05 1.50 0.09
N SER A 237 -29.88 0.20 0.08
CA SER A 237 -30.07 -0.66 -1.10
C SER A 237 -31.37 -1.45 -0.96
N THR A 238 -32.17 -1.50 -2.02
CA THR A 238 -33.30 -2.44 -2.16
C THR A 238 -32.89 -3.75 -2.83
N ARG A 239 -31.63 -3.87 -3.25
CA ARG A 239 -31.01 -5.08 -3.80
C ARG A 239 -30.18 -5.77 -2.72
N GLU A 240 -30.21 -7.10 -2.71
CA GLU A 240 -29.40 -7.94 -1.83
C GLU A 240 -27.91 -7.63 -2.00
N THR A 241 -27.24 -7.28 -0.91
CA THR A 241 -25.81 -6.95 -0.87
C THR A 241 -24.97 -8.16 -0.45
N ALA A 242 -23.65 -8.09 -0.59
CA ALA A 242 -22.77 -9.13 -0.04
C ALA A 242 -22.94 -9.25 1.48
N GLY A 243 -23.20 -8.11 2.15
CA GLY A 243 -23.55 -8.09 3.57
C GLY A 243 -24.81 -8.88 3.89
N ASP A 244 -25.88 -8.72 3.09
CA ASP A 244 -27.13 -9.48 3.26
C ASP A 244 -26.90 -10.99 3.11
N ILE A 245 -26.18 -11.40 2.05
CA ILE A 245 -25.86 -12.81 1.81
C ILE A 245 -25.04 -13.37 2.98
N GLN A 246 -24.03 -12.64 3.45
CA GLN A 246 -23.21 -13.06 4.60
C GLN A 246 -24.04 -13.17 5.88
N GLN A 247 -24.95 -12.23 6.13
CA GLN A 247 -25.81 -12.21 7.31
C GLN A 247 -26.86 -13.33 7.28
N SER A 248 -27.29 -13.77 6.09
CA SER A 248 -28.29 -14.85 5.94
C SER A 248 -27.88 -16.16 6.62
N GLY A 249 -26.57 -16.42 6.74
CA GLY A 249 -26.05 -17.68 7.29
C GLY A 249 -26.39 -18.91 6.44
N SER A 250 -26.85 -18.71 5.20
CA SER A 250 -27.17 -19.77 4.25
C SER A 250 -25.97 -20.66 3.93
N ASP A 251 -26.21 -21.85 3.38
CA ASP A 251 -25.13 -22.73 2.95
C ASP A 251 -24.25 -22.07 1.87
N PHE A 252 -24.86 -21.28 0.98
CA PHE A 252 -24.14 -20.49 -0.02
C PHE A 252 -23.19 -19.46 0.61
N SER A 253 -23.62 -18.75 1.66
CA SER A 253 -22.79 -17.75 2.36
C SER A 253 -21.53 -18.32 3.03
N LYS A 254 -21.41 -19.64 3.10
CA LYS A 254 -20.27 -20.36 3.69
C LYS A 254 -19.37 -21.00 2.64
N THR A 255 -19.72 -20.95 1.35
CA THR A 255 -18.91 -21.59 0.32
C THR A 255 -17.65 -20.77 0.02
N PRO A 256 -16.55 -21.42 -0.39
CA PRO A 256 -15.35 -20.71 -0.81
C PRO A 256 -15.61 -19.71 -1.95
N GLU A 257 -16.56 -19.99 -2.83
CA GLU A 257 -16.92 -19.13 -3.95
C GLU A 257 -17.45 -17.78 -3.47
N PHE A 258 -18.42 -17.78 -2.55
CA PHE A 258 -18.94 -16.55 -1.97
C PHE A 258 -17.88 -15.84 -1.12
N LEU A 259 -17.16 -16.59 -0.27
CA LEU A 259 -16.12 -16.03 0.61
C LEU A 259 -14.91 -15.44 -0.14
N SER A 260 -14.76 -15.77 -1.42
CA SER A 260 -13.77 -15.13 -2.29
C SER A 260 -14.15 -13.72 -2.71
N PHE A 261 -15.43 -13.35 -2.64
CA PHE A 261 -15.92 -12.04 -3.02
C PHE A 261 -15.29 -10.95 -2.16
N VAL A 262 -14.70 -9.97 -2.82
CA VAL A 262 -14.12 -8.78 -2.22
C VAL A 262 -14.48 -7.59 -3.09
N ASN A 263 -14.69 -6.44 -2.46
CA ASN A 263 -14.88 -5.20 -3.21
C ASN A 263 -13.62 -4.92 -4.05
N SER A 264 -13.76 -4.95 -5.38
CA SER A 264 -12.69 -4.67 -6.34
C SER A 264 -13.10 -3.77 -7.50
N ALA A 265 -14.34 -3.25 -7.45
CA ALA A 265 -14.79 -2.17 -8.33
C ALA A 265 -14.23 -0.84 -7.84
N THR A 266 -13.13 -0.41 -8.45
CA THR A 266 -12.45 0.84 -8.14
C THR A 266 -12.53 1.82 -9.30
N ALA A 267 -12.30 3.08 -9.01
CA ALA A 267 -12.08 4.10 -10.02
C ALA A 267 -11.17 5.18 -9.48
N PHE A 268 -10.50 5.86 -10.39
CA PHE A 268 -9.40 6.74 -10.06
C PHE A 268 -9.59 8.02 -10.87
N THR A 269 -9.67 9.15 -10.18
CA THR A 269 -9.90 10.46 -10.79
C THR A 269 -8.87 11.48 -10.33
N ASN A 270 -8.58 12.46 -11.18
CA ASN A 270 -7.60 13.51 -10.92
C ASN A 270 -8.27 14.88 -10.64
N ILE A 271 -7.47 15.86 -10.22
CA ILE A 271 -8.01 17.18 -9.88
C ILE A 271 -8.60 17.92 -11.09
N THR A 272 -8.07 17.70 -12.30
CA THR A 272 -8.59 18.30 -13.53
C THR A 272 -10.01 17.83 -13.84
N ARG A 273 -10.31 16.54 -13.59
CA ARG A 273 -11.68 16.01 -13.70
C ARG A 273 -12.60 16.57 -12.62
N LEU A 274 -12.10 16.73 -11.39
CA LEU A 274 -12.91 17.18 -10.24
C LEU A 274 -13.24 18.68 -10.29
N PHE A 275 -12.29 19.51 -10.72
CA PHE A 275 -12.38 20.98 -10.62
C PHE A 275 -12.37 21.69 -11.98
N GLY A 276 -12.23 20.96 -13.09
CA GLY A 276 -11.95 21.55 -14.40
C GLY A 276 -10.52 22.10 -14.49
N THR A 277 -10.12 22.56 -15.68
CA THR A 277 -8.75 23.05 -15.92
C THR A 277 -8.38 24.23 -15.00
N ASP A 278 -9.23 25.26 -14.95
CA ASP A 278 -8.95 26.46 -14.17
C ASP A 278 -9.00 26.20 -12.67
N GLY A 279 -9.97 25.39 -12.22
CA GLY A 279 -10.09 25.00 -10.81
C GLY A 279 -8.92 24.11 -10.35
N ALA A 280 -8.44 23.21 -11.21
CA ALA A 280 -7.26 22.40 -10.93
C ALA A 280 -5.98 23.25 -10.84
N ALA A 281 -5.80 24.24 -11.73
CA ALA A 281 -4.69 25.17 -11.65
C ALA A 281 -4.75 26.01 -10.36
N GLY A 282 -5.93 26.51 -9.99
CA GLY A 282 -6.14 27.22 -8.73
C GLY A 282 -5.85 26.35 -7.51
N PHE A 283 -6.31 25.10 -7.50
CA PHE A 283 -6.05 24.14 -6.42
C PHE A 283 -4.57 23.78 -6.32
N GLN A 284 -3.91 23.49 -7.45
CA GLN A 284 -2.48 23.20 -7.48
C GLN A 284 -1.67 24.38 -6.94
N LYS A 285 -2.00 25.62 -7.35
CA LYS A 285 -1.35 26.82 -6.83
C LYS A 285 -1.55 26.97 -5.32
N PHE A 286 -2.78 26.79 -4.85
CA PHE A 286 -3.08 26.83 -3.41
C PHE A 286 -2.24 25.81 -2.63
N ILE A 287 -2.13 24.58 -3.14
CA ILE A 287 -1.28 23.55 -2.53
C ILE A 287 0.19 24.00 -2.55
N ALA A 288 0.74 24.39 -3.71
CA ALA A 288 2.15 24.79 -3.83
C ALA A 288 2.52 25.97 -2.91
N ASP A 289 1.67 26.99 -2.82
CA ASP A 289 1.87 28.15 -1.94
C ASP A 289 1.86 27.76 -0.45
N GLY A 290 1.16 26.66 -0.10
CA GLY A 290 1.04 26.16 1.27
C GLY A 290 2.24 25.36 1.78
N ARG A 291 3.25 25.06 0.95
CA ARG A 291 4.37 24.16 1.30
C ARG A 291 5.07 24.52 2.60
N ASP A 292 5.52 25.78 2.73
CA ASP A 292 6.35 26.19 3.87
C ASP A 292 5.53 26.27 5.16
N GLU A 293 4.26 26.69 5.07
CA GLU A 293 3.34 26.66 6.20
C GLU A 293 3.03 25.22 6.63
N SER A 294 2.81 24.33 5.67
CA SER A 294 2.59 22.91 5.90
C SER A 294 3.79 22.26 6.59
N ALA A 295 5.01 22.53 6.08
CA ALA A 295 6.24 22.05 6.69
C ALA A 295 6.39 22.55 8.14
N ARG A 296 6.13 23.85 8.38
CA ARG A 296 6.20 24.47 9.70
C ARG A 296 5.21 23.90 10.71
N THR A 297 4.01 23.53 10.26
CA THR A 297 2.91 23.13 11.15
C THR A 297 2.77 21.62 11.32
N LEU A 298 3.19 20.84 10.31
CA LEU A 298 2.98 19.38 10.29
C LEU A 298 4.26 18.60 10.55
N VAL A 299 5.45 19.17 10.38
CA VAL A 299 6.73 18.48 10.62
C VAL A 299 7.31 18.97 11.95
N PRO A 300 7.08 18.28 13.08
CA PRO A 300 7.59 18.70 14.40
C PRO A 300 9.09 18.44 14.58
N SER A 301 9.83 18.24 13.49
CA SER A 301 11.26 17.92 13.53
C SER A 301 12.10 19.19 13.61
N GLN A 302 13.08 19.19 14.51
CA GLN A 302 14.09 20.25 14.59
C GLN A 302 15.20 20.10 13.54
N TYR A 303 15.22 18.99 12.80
CA TYR A 303 16.26 18.66 11.83
C TYR A 303 15.94 19.25 10.44
N PRO A 304 16.78 20.18 9.93
CA PRO A 304 16.54 20.80 8.63
C PRO A 304 16.39 19.80 7.49
N GLU A 305 17.19 18.73 7.46
CA GLU A 305 17.15 17.66 6.45
C GLU A 305 15.81 16.91 6.42
N VAL A 306 15.15 16.74 7.56
CA VAL A 306 13.81 16.13 7.64
C VAL A 306 12.77 17.08 7.06
N VAL A 307 12.90 18.37 7.34
CA VAL A 307 12.01 19.40 6.81
C VAL A 307 12.18 19.52 5.28
N GLU A 308 13.41 19.52 4.78
CA GLU A 308 13.70 19.57 3.35
C GLU A 308 13.22 18.30 2.62
N GLY A 309 13.39 17.11 3.22
CA GLY A 309 12.82 15.87 2.67
C GLY A 309 11.28 15.92 2.56
N TYR A 310 10.60 16.48 3.58
CA TYR A 310 9.15 16.69 3.52
C TYR A 310 8.77 17.66 2.40
N LYS A 311 9.48 18.79 2.27
CA LYS A 311 9.24 19.76 1.19
C LYS A 311 9.46 19.16 -0.19
N ALA A 312 10.47 18.30 -0.37
CA ALA A 312 10.71 17.62 -1.63
C ALA A 312 9.55 16.67 -2.01
N ILE A 313 9.02 15.92 -1.05
CA ILE A 313 7.82 15.09 -1.24
C ILE A 313 6.61 15.97 -1.59
N TYR A 314 6.40 17.05 -0.83
CA TYR A 314 5.30 17.99 -1.02
C TYR A 314 5.34 18.63 -2.42
N ASP A 315 6.51 19.13 -2.84
CA ASP A 315 6.72 19.75 -4.15
C ASP A 315 6.55 18.73 -5.28
N THR A 316 6.95 17.48 -5.07
CA THR A 316 6.69 16.39 -6.02
C THR A 316 5.20 16.15 -6.19
N ILE A 317 4.44 16.10 -5.11
CA ILE A 317 2.98 15.96 -5.18
C ILE A 317 2.38 17.17 -5.91
N ALA A 318 2.72 18.39 -5.47
CA ALA A 318 2.13 19.62 -6.01
C ALA A 318 2.45 19.84 -7.49
N ASN A 319 3.68 19.57 -7.93
CA ASN A 319 4.17 19.99 -9.24
C ASN A 319 4.26 18.87 -10.27
N LYS A 320 4.31 17.60 -9.84
CA LYS A 320 4.38 16.43 -10.74
C LYS A 320 3.11 15.60 -10.69
N ILE A 321 2.59 15.33 -9.50
CA ILE A 321 1.42 14.44 -9.35
C ILE A 321 0.13 15.18 -9.71
N LEU A 322 -0.17 16.30 -9.03
CA LEU A 322 -1.40 17.07 -9.22
C LEU A 322 -1.56 17.62 -10.65
N THR A 323 -0.45 17.87 -11.34
CA THR A 323 -0.42 18.43 -12.71
C THR A 323 -0.53 17.36 -13.81
N SER A 324 -0.62 16.08 -13.44
CA SER A 324 -0.57 14.95 -14.38
C SER A 324 -1.90 14.18 -14.48
N GLU A 325 -1.87 13.06 -15.20
CA GLU A 325 -2.97 12.09 -15.23
C GLU A 325 -3.04 11.19 -14.00
N VAL A 326 -2.13 11.34 -13.03
CA VAL A 326 -2.17 10.55 -11.79
C VAL A 326 -3.45 10.87 -11.02
N ALA A 327 -4.08 9.81 -10.52
CA ALA A 327 -5.28 9.94 -9.73
C ALA A 327 -4.98 10.41 -8.32
N VAL A 328 -5.79 11.35 -7.83
CA VAL A 328 -5.69 11.87 -6.46
C VAL A 328 -6.78 11.33 -5.56
N ILE A 329 -7.88 10.85 -6.14
CA ILE A 329 -8.99 10.22 -5.45
C ILE A 329 -9.22 8.85 -6.06
N GLU A 330 -9.23 7.83 -5.21
CA GLU A 330 -9.79 6.52 -5.50
C GLU A 330 -11.25 6.49 -5.03
N LEU A 331 -12.12 5.91 -5.83
CA LEU A 331 -13.48 5.55 -5.50
C LEU A 331 -13.56 4.02 -5.43
N LEU A 332 -14.09 3.47 -4.35
CA LEU A 332 -14.28 2.02 -4.18
C LEU A 332 -15.75 1.73 -3.88
N LEU A 333 -16.36 0.90 -4.71
CA LEU A 333 -17.71 0.40 -4.48
C LEU A 333 -17.70 -0.60 -3.31
N ALA A 334 -18.56 -0.36 -2.33
CA ALA A 334 -18.73 -1.22 -1.16
C ALA A 334 -20.13 -1.82 -1.10
N THR A 335 -20.20 -3.16 -0.96
CA THR A 335 -21.47 -3.91 -0.84
C THR A 335 -21.50 -4.82 0.39
N ASN A 336 -20.57 -4.65 1.33
CA ASN A 336 -20.37 -5.60 2.44
C ASN A 336 -21.30 -5.37 3.63
N THR A 337 -22.07 -4.28 3.64
CA THR A 337 -22.99 -3.97 4.72
C THR A 337 -24.42 -4.38 4.32
N PRO A 338 -25.15 -5.13 5.17
CA PRO A 338 -26.54 -5.52 4.87
C PRO A 338 -27.42 -4.32 4.53
N GLY A 339 -28.19 -4.42 3.45
CA GLY A 339 -29.10 -3.38 2.99
C GLY A 339 -28.44 -2.06 2.60
N GLN A 340 -27.13 -2.00 2.41
CA GLN A 340 -26.39 -0.77 2.11
C GLN A 340 -25.41 -0.93 0.96
N ILE A 341 -25.36 0.11 0.11
CA ILE A 341 -24.31 0.29 -0.88
C ILE A 341 -23.53 1.55 -0.51
N GLY A 342 -22.21 1.49 -0.60
CA GLY A 342 -21.33 2.61 -0.31
C GLY A 342 -20.38 2.89 -1.45
N VAL A 343 -19.94 4.14 -1.55
CA VAL A 343 -18.78 4.53 -2.35
C VAL A 343 -17.79 5.19 -1.40
N GLN A 344 -16.66 4.55 -1.20
CA GLN A 344 -15.55 5.10 -0.43
C GLN A 344 -14.72 5.98 -1.33
N ALA A 345 -14.50 7.24 -0.94
CA ALA A 345 -13.54 8.13 -1.57
C ALA A 345 -12.25 8.16 -0.74
N ALA A 346 -11.12 7.77 -1.32
CA ALA A 346 -9.82 7.71 -0.67
C ALA A 346 -8.81 8.65 -1.33
N LEU A 347 -8.26 9.57 -0.54
CA LEU A 347 -7.19 10.49 -0.95
C LEU A 347 -5.86 9.73 -1.09
N GLN A 348 -5.33 9.66 -2.31
CA GLN A 348 -4.15 8.87 -2.66
C GLN A 348 -2.83 9.60 -2.35
N HIS A 349 -2.84 10.93 -2.36
CA HIS A 349 -1.64 11.74 -2.14
C HIS A 349 -1.87 12.77 -1.03
N PRO A 350 -2.02 12.31 0.22
CA PRO A 350 -2.20 13.19 1.37
C PRO A 350 -0.93 13.98 1.63
N LEU A 351 -1.10 15.28 1.88
CA LEU A 351 0.00 16.18 2.25
C LEU A 351 0.29 16.17 3.76
N ARG A 352 -0.40 15.29 4.52
CA ARG A 352 -0.38 15.23 5.99
C ARG A 352 -0.14 13.79 6.46
N TYR A 353 0.50 13.68 7.63
CA TYR A 353 0.53 12.47 8.44
C TYR A 353 -0.89 12.00 8.80
N VAL A 354 -1.20 10.74 8.58
CA VAL A 354 -2.33 10.08 9.25
C VAL A 354 -1.84 9.58 10.60
N THR A 355 -1.82 10.45 11.60
CA THR A 355 -1.80 10.03 13.00
C THR A 355 -3.23 9.77 13.47
N SER A 356 -3.84 8.69 12.98
CA SER A 356 -5.08 8.15 13.53
C SER A 356 -5.36 6.76 12.97
N ILE A 357 -4.62 5.76 13.45
CA ILE A 357 -5.16 4.40 13.54
C ILE A 357 -6.18 4.42 14.68
N PHE A 358 -7.39 3.95 14.39
CA PHE A 358 -8.47 3.78 15.35
C PHE A 358 -7.98 3.03 16.61
N LEU A 359 -7.94 3.76 17.73
CA LEU A 359 -8.07 3.18 19.05
C LEU A 359 -9.55 2.82 19.23
N THR A 360 -9.87 1.53 19.20
CA THR A 360 -11.00 1.02 19.97
C THR A 360 -10.42 0.11 21.03
N LEU A 361 -9.98 0.72 22.14
CA LEU A 361 -9.92 0.04 23.42
C LEU A 361 -11.35 -0.20 23.87
N GLY A 362 -11.78 -1.46 23.83
CA GLY A 362 -12.90 -1.96 24.59
C GLY A 362 -12.35 -2.78 25.75
N ILE A 363 -12.37 -2.15 26.93
CA ILE A 363 -12.34 -2.67 28.32
C ILE A 363 -11.94 -4.14 28.50
#